data_AF-A0A8C5VUS6-F1
#
_entry.id   AF-A0A8C5VUS6-F1
#
_cell.length_a   1.000
_cell.length_b   1.000
_cell.length_c   1.000
_cell.angle_alpha   90.00
_cell.angle_beta   90.00
_cell.angle_gamma   90.00
#
_symmetry.space_group_name_H-M   'P 1'
#
loop_
_entity.id
_entity.type
_entity.pdbx_description
1 polymer ?
#
loop_
_entity_poly.entity_id
_entity_poly.type
_entity_poly.pdbx_seq_one_letter_code
_entity_poly.pdbx_strand_id
1 'polypeptide(L)'
;MIVAAIEALNDGELQKAIDLFTDAIKLNPRLAILYAKRASVFIKLQKPNAAIRDCDRAIEINPDSAQPYKWRGKAHRLLGHWEEAAHDLALACKLDYDEDVIQPRAEKIAEHGRKYEQKQIKERIERVKKAREEHERAQREVEARQQSGAQYSSFPGGFPGGMPGSFPGGMPGMGGGMPGMAGMPGLNEILSDPEVLAAMQDPEVMVAFQDVAQNPANINPKVMNLISKLSAKFGGQA
;
A
#
# COMPACT_ATOMS: atom_id res chain seq x y z
N MET A 1 32.21 0.88 -9.49
CA MET A 1 32.70 -0.33 -8.81
C MET A 1 32.00 -1.60 -9.27
N ILE A 2 30.66 -1.70 -9.23
CA ILE A 2 29.95 -2.91 -9.70
C ILE A 2 30.18 -3.17 -11.20
N VAL A 3 30.10 -2.13 -12.03
CA VAL A 3 30.37 -2.22 -13.48
C VAL A 3 31.79 -2.75 -13.73
N ALA A 4 32.80 -2.16 -13.08
CA ALA A 4 34.18 -2.62 -13.15
C ALA A 4 34.38 -4.08 -12.68
N ALA A 5 33.62 -4.53 -11.67
CA ALA A 5 33.64 -5.92 -11.21
C ALA A 5 33.09 -6.89 -12.28
N ILE A 6 32.05 -6.47 -12.99
CA ILE A 6 31.44 -7.24 -14.07
C ILE A 6 32.36 -7.25 -15.30
N GLU A 7 32.99 -6.14 -15.63
CA GLU A 7 34.00 -6.04 -16.70
C GLU A 7 35.18 -6.98 -16.42
N ALA A 8 35.79 -6.88 -15.23
CA ALA A 8 36.86 -7.79 -14.82
C ALA A 8 36.46 -9.27 -14.88
N LEU A 9 35.20 -9.60 -14.56
CA LEU A 9 34.67 -10.96 -14.70
C LEU A 9 34.53 -11.40 -16.16
N ASN A 10 34.11 -10.50 -17.06
CA ASN A 10 33.98 -10.78 -18.49
C ASN A 10 35.35 -10.95 -19.15
N ASP A 11 36.33 -10.17 -18.71
CA ASP A 11 37.72 -10.23 -19.17
C ASP A 11 38.49 -11.43 -18.59
N GLY A 12 37.89 -12.18 -17.67
CA GLY A 12 38.50 -13.35 -17.04
C GLY A 12 39.48 -13.04 -15.90
N GLU A 13 39.57 -11.78 -15.47
CA GLU A 13 40.36 -11.34 -14.32
C GLU A 13 39.67 -11.73 -13.00
N LEU A 14 39.52 -13.03 -12.75
CA LEU A 14 38.66 -13.57 -11.68
C LEU A 14 39.04 -13.08 -10.28
N GLN A 15 40.35 -12.95 -9.98
CA GLN A 15 40.79 -12.46 -8.66
C GLN A 15 40.42 -10.99 -8.46
N LYS A 16 40.66 -10.14 -9.46
CA LYS A 16 40.28 -8.73 -9.43
C LYS A 16 38.76 -8.56 -9.33
N ALA A 17 38.00 -9.40 -10.02
CA ALA A 17 36.53 -9.42 -9.88
C ALA A 17 36.11 -9.72 -8.44
N ILE A 18 36.74 -10.69 -7.75
CA ILE A 18 36.48 -10.97 -6.33
C ILE A 18 36.75 -9.77 -5.46
N ASP A 19 37.89 -9.10 -5.64
CA ASP A 19 38.28 -7.95 -4.83
C ASP A 19 37.28 -6.80 -5.02
N LEU A 20 36.92 -6.50 -6.28
CA LEU A 20 35.92 -5.47 -6.61
C LEU A 20 34.52 -5.79 -6.07
N PHE A 21 34.07 -7.05 -6.15
CA PHE A 21 32.81 -7.46 -5.54
C PHE A 21 32.87 -7.39 -4.01
N THR A 22 34.02 -7.69 -3.41
CA THR A 22 34.22 -7.61 -1.96
C THR A 22 34.11 -6.17 -1.47
N ASP A 23 34.71 -5.22 -2.18
CA ASP A 23 34.60 -3.80 -1.85
C ASP A 23 33.18 -3.27 -2.11
N ALA A 24 32.52 -3.72 -3.18
CA ALA A 24 31.10 -3.39 -3.41
C ALA A 24 30.20 -3.91 -2.28
N ILE A 25 30.46 -5.10 -1.75
CA ILE A 25 29.72 -5.69 -0.62
C ILE A 25 29.94 -4.88 0.67
N LYS A 26 31.17 -4.41 0.93
CA LYS A 26 31.44 -3.54 2.09
C LYS A 26 30.61 -2.25 2.03
N LEU A 27 30.41 -1.68 0.84
CA LEU A 27 29.58 -0.49 0.66
C LEU A 27 28.08 -0.77 0.73
N ASN A 28 27.62 -1.90 0.18
CA ASN A 28 26.21 -2.28 0.22
C ASN A 28 26.03 -3.76 0.59
N PRO A 29 26.04 -4.09 1.89
CA PRO A 29 26.01 -5.46 2.36
C PRO A 29 24.64 -6.13 2.24
N ARG A 30 23.58 -5.38 1.89
CA ARG A 30 22.21 -5.88 1.70
C ARG A 30 21.84 -6.08 0.24
N LEU A 31 22.79 -5.98 -0.70
CA LEU A 31 22.52 -6.18 -2.11
C LEU A 31 22.84 -7.63 -2.51
N ALA A 32 21.81 -8.49 -2.53
CA ALA A 32 21.92 -9.93 -2.79
C ALA A 32 22.70 -10.25 -4.08
N ILE A 33 22.51 -9.46 -5.13
CA ILE A 33 23.15 -9.71 -6.43
C ILE A 33 24.69 -9.63 -6.36
N LEU A 34 25.27 -8.86 -5.43
CA LEU A 34 26.73 -8.80 -5.29
C LEU A 34 27.30 -10.12 -4.81
N TYR A 35 26.66 -10.74 -3.81
CA TYR A 35 27.05 -12.05 -3.31
C TYR A 35 26.83 -13.12 -4.39
N ALA A 36 25.70 -13.12 -5.09
CA ALA A 36 25.43 -14.06 -6.18
C ALA A 36 26.46 -13.96 -7.32
N LYS A 37 26.86 -12.73 -7.70
CA LYS A 37 27.91 -12.52 -8.71
C LYS A 37 29.26 -12.99 -8.21
N ARG A 38 29.67 -12.68 -6.98
CA ARG A 38 30.93 -13.15 -6.40
C ARG A 38 30.97 -14.68 -6.26
N ALA A 39 29.86 -15.31 -5.87
CA ALA A 39 29.71 -16.76 -5.87
C ALA A 39 29.96 -17.38 -7.26
N SER A 40 29.44 -16.77 -8.32
CA SER A 40 29.70 -17.23 -9.70
C SER A 40 31.20 -17.19 -10.06
N VAL A 41 31.94 -16.22 -9.53
CA VAL A 41 33.40 -16.13 -9.70
C VAL A 41 34.10 -17.26 -8.94
N PHE A 42 33.68 -17.53 -7.70
CA PHE A 42 34.21 -18.65 -6.91
C PHE A 42 33.95 -20.01 -7.57
N ILE A 43 32.82 -20.20 -8.24
CA ILE A 43 32.56 -21.40 -9.06
C ILE A 43 33.57 -21.52 -10.20
N LYS A 44 33.85 -20.43 -10.94
CA LYS A 44 34.86 -20.43 -12.01
C LYS A 44 36.26 -20.78 -11.48
N LEU A 45 36.58 -20.41 -10.25
CA LEU A 45 37.83 -20.73 -9.56
C LEU A 45 37.83 -22.10 -8.86
N GLN A 46 36.78 -22.91 -8.98
CA GLN A 46 36.61 -24.18 -8.26
C GLN A 46 36.75 -24.04 -6.73
N LYS A 47 36.19 -22.96 -6.16
CA LYS A 47 36.11 -22.72 -4.71
C LYS A 47 34.66 -22.88 -4.21
N PRO A 48 34.08 -24.10 -4.24
CA PRO A 48 32.66 -24.32 -3.99
C PRO A 48 32.22 -23.87 -2.59
N ASN A 49 33.03 -24.11 -1.55
CA ASN A 49 32.69 -23.68 -0.18
C ASN A 49 32.60 -22.15 -0.03
N ALA A 50 33.37 -21.38 -0.80
CA ALA A 50 33.25 -19.92 -0.80
C ALA A 50 31.97 -19.47 -1.54
N ALA A 51 31.67 -20.13 -2.66
CA ALA A 51 30.44 -19.89 -3.42
C ALA A 51 29.19 -20.17 -2.58
N ILE A 52 29.15 -21.29 -1.84
CA ILE A 52 28.00 -21.65 -0.98
C ILE A 52 27.72 -20.55 0.05
N ARG A 53 28.74 -20.09 0.78
CA ARG A 53 28.58 -19.01 1.78
C ARG A 53 27.98 -17.73 1.19
N ASP A 54 28.46 -17.33 0.02
CA ASP A 54 27.92 -16.16 -0.67
C ASP A 54 26.48 -16.41 -1.18
N CYS A 55 26.18 -17.62 -1.67
CA CYS A 55 24.82 -17.96 -2.09
C CYS A 55 23.85 -17.97 -0.91
N ASP A 56 24.23 -18.56 0.23
CA ASP A 56 23.41 -18.56 1.44
C ASP A 56 23.10 -17.13 1.88
N ARG A 57 24.12 -16.26 1.89
CA ARG A 57 23.91 -14.85 2.22
C ARG A 57 23.00 -14.15 1.20
N ALA A 58 23.12 -14.45 -0.09
CA ALA A 58 22.25 -13.89 -1.11
C ALA A 58 20.79 -14.35 -0.93
N ILE A 59 20.58 -15.62 -0.56
CA ILE A 59 19.27 -16.23 -0.30
C ILE A 59 18.62 -15.62 0.96
N GLU A 60 19.39 -15.43 2.02
CA GLU A 60 18.91 -14.73 3.24
C GLU A 60 18.40 -13.32 2.94
N ILE A 61 19.02 -12.63 1.98
CA ILE A 61 18.67 -11.26 1.60
C ILE A 61 17.49 -11.25 0.61
N ASN A 62 17.50 -12.12 -0.39
CA ASN A 62 16.46 -12.24 -1.39
C ASN A 62 16.22 -13.73 -1.73
N PRO A 63 15.25 -14.38 -1.08
CA PRO A 63 14.96 -15.80 -1.29
C PRO A 63 14.24 -16.08 -2.62
N ASP A 64 13.72 -15.07 -3.30
CA ASP A 64 12.98 -15.20 -4.56
C ASP A 64 13.88 -15.09 -5.79
N SER A 65 15.18 -14.83 -5.61
CA SER A 65 16.14 -14.79 -6.71
C SER A 65 16.58 -16.20 -7.10
N ALA A 66 16.45 -16.56 -8.38
CA ALA A 66 16.88 -17.85 -8.90
C ALA A 66 18.42 -18.01 -8.93
N GLN A 67 19.16 -16.91 -9.14
CA GLN A 67 20.61 -16.93 -9.37
C GLN A 67 21.41 -17.56 -8.21
N PRO A 68 21.21 -17.20 -6.93
CA PRO A 68 21.89 -17.86 -5.81
C PRO A 68 21.70 -19.38 -5.76
N TYR A 69 20.48 -19.89 -5.94
CA TYR A 69 20.22 -21.33 -5.93
C TYR A 69 20.93 -22.03 -7.10
N LYS A 70 20.93 -21.41 -8.29
CA LYS A 70 21.68 -21.92 -9.44
C LYS A 70 23.18 -22.07 -9.15
N TRP A 71 23.79 -21.08 -8.50
CA TRP A 71 25.21 -21.11 -8.17
C TRP A 71 25.52 -22.05 -7.00
N ARG A 72 24.66 -22.13 -5.98
CA ARG A 72 24.79 -23.07 -4.85
C ARG A 72 24.64 -24.52 -5.30
N GLY A 73 23.68 -24.81 -6.17
CA GLY A 73 23.53 -26.14 -6.77
C GLY A 73 24.75 -26.55 -7.60
N LYS A 74 25.37 -25.63 -8.35
CA LYS A 74 26.66 -25.90 -9.02
C LYS A 74 27.80 -26.15 -8.03
N ALA A 75 27.83 -25.42 -6.91
CA ALA A 75 28.83 -25.64 -5.86
C ALA A 75 28.69 -27.03 -5.24
N HIS A 76 27.46 -27.45 -4.92
CA HIS A 76 27.15 -28.78 -4.40
C HIS A 76 27.56 -29.89 -5.38
N ARG A 77 27.34 -29.71 -6.69
CA ARG A 77 27.85 -30.66 -7.71
C ARG A 77 29.36 -30.81 -7.68
N LEU A 78 30.10 -29.70 -7.51
CA LEU A 78 31.58 -29.75 -7.41
C LEU A 78 32.05 -30.49 -6.16
N LEU A 79 31.24 -30.53 -5.10
CA LEU A 79 31.50 -31.26 -3.86
C LEU A 79 30.98 -32.71 -3.89
N GLY A 80 30.22 -33.10 -4.91
CA GLY A 80 29.56 -34.41 -4.99
C GLY A 80 28.27 -34.52 -4.16
N HIS A 81 27.72 -33.40 -3.72
CA HIS A 81 26.45 -33.30 -2.99
C HIS A 81 25.29 -33.29 -3.99
N TRP A 82 24.96 -34.45 -4.56
CA TRP A 82 24.06 -34.54 -5.71
C TRP A 82 22.60 -34.23 -5.37
N GLU A 83 22.15 -34.56 -4.16
CA GLU A 83 20.78 -34.33 -3.72
C GLU A 83 20.51 -32.83 -3.51
N GLU A 84 21.38 -32.15 -2.75
CA GLU A 84 21.29 -30.71 -2.52
C GLU A 84 21.44 -29.94 -3.83
N ALA A 85 22.33 -30.39 -4.72
CA ALA A 85 22.46 -29.84 -6.05
C ALA A 85 21.17 -29.95 -6.88
N ALA A 86 20.55 -31.12 -6.89
CA ALA A 86 19.31 -31.35 -7.64
C ALA A 86 18.17 -30.48 -7.10
N HIS A 87 18.04 -30.40 -5.76
CA HIS A 87 17.06 -29.54 -5.10
C HIS A 87 17.24 -28.07 -5.48
N ASP A 88 18.45 -27.53 -5.33
CA ASP A 88 18.73 -26.11 -5.62
C ASP A 88 18.55 -25.77 -7.10
N LEU A 89 18.96 -26.66 -8.00
CA LEU A 89 18.78 -26.43 -9.44
C LEU A 89 17.30 -26.51 -9.85
N ALA A 90 16.52 -27.42 -9.27
CA ALA A 90 15.09 -27.48 -9.51
C ALA A 90 14.37 -26.22 -9.02
N LEU A 91 14.74 -25.73 -7.82
CA LEU A 91 14.21 -24.48 -7.28
C LEU A 91 14.59 -23.28 -8.14
N ALA A 92 15.85 -23.21 -8.60
CA ALA A 92 16.30 -22.16 -9.52
C ALA A 92 15.48 -22.15 -10.81
N CYS A 93 15.24 -23.31 -11.43
CA CYS A 93 14.41 -23.40 -12.64
C CYS A 93 12.97 -22.95 -12.40
N LYS A 94 12.40 -23.27 -11.24
CA LYS A 94 11.05 -22.83 -10.86
C LYS A 94 10.98 -21.31 -10.73
N LEU A 95 11.97 -20.71 -10.06
CA LEU A 95 12.06 -19.27 -9.88
C LEU A 95 12.38 -18.52 -11.18
N ASP A 96 13.26 -19.04 -12.04
CA ASP A 96 13.55 -18.47 -13.38
C ASP A 96 12.28 -18.45 -14.25
N TYR A 97 11.47 -19.52 -14.21
CA TYR A 97 10.18 -19.58 -14.94
C TYR A 97 9.17 -18.54 -14.44
N ASP A 98 9.17 -18.26 -13.14
CA ASP A 98 8.34 -17.20 -12.54
C ASP A 98 8.95 -15.79 -12.81
N GLU A 99 10.27 -15.65 -12.94
CA GLU A 99 10.96 -14.38 -13.23
C GLU A 99 10.66 -13.85 -14.64
N ASP A 100 10.53 -14.74 -15.64
CA ASP A 100 10.08 -14.40 -17.00
C ASP A 100 8.64 -13.83 -17.02
N VAL A 101 7.80 -14.21 -16.04
CA VAL A 101 6.44 -13.67 -15.87
C VAL A 101 6.44 -12.37 -15.05
N ILE A 102 7.44 -12.16 -14.19
CA ILE A 102 7.53 -11.00 -13.31
C ILE A 102 8.21 -9.81 -13.98
N GLN A 103 9.25 -9.95 -14.81
CA GLN A 103 9.90 -8.78 -15.41
C GLN A 103 8.95 -7.89 -16.26
N PRO A 104 8.11 -8.45 -17.15
CA PRO A 104 7.15 -7.66 -17.91
C PRO A 104 6.03 -7.08 -17.01
N ARG A 105 5.78 -7.70 -15.85
CA ARG A 105 4.66 -7.36 -14.96
C ARG A 105 5.06 -6.35 -13.90
N ALA A 106 6.26 -6.45 -13.33
CA ALA A 106 6.85 -5.50 -12.41
C ALA A 106 7.13 -4.16 -13.09
N GLU A 107 7.62 -4.16 -14.34
CA GLU A 107 7.78 -2.95 -15.13
C GLU A 107 6.44 -2.30 -15.47
N LYS A 108 5.43 -3.08 -15.90
CA LYS A 108 4.07 -2.58 -16.17
C LYS A 108 3.37 -2.07 -14.91
N ILE A 109 3.56 -2.72 -13.76
CA ILE A 109 3.01 -2.29 -12.46
C ILE A 109 3.70 -1.01 -11.99
N ALA A 110 5.04 -0.93 -12.11
CA ALA A 110 5.79 0.28 -11.79
C ALA A 110 5.44 1.45 -12.71
N GLU A 111 5.24 1.21 -14.01
CA GLU A 111 4.82 2.22 -14.98
C GLU A 111 3.38 2.69 -14.74
N HIS A 112 2.45 1.77 -14.47
CA HIS A 112 1.08 2.09 -14.12
C HIS A 112 0.98 2.88 -12.81
N GLY A 113 1.77 2.51 -11.79
CA GLY A 113 1.88 3.24 -10.53
C GLY A 113 2.36 4.67 -10.72
N ARG A 114 3.47 4.85 -11.46
CA ARG A 114 4.01 6.18 -11.80
C ARG A 114 2.99 7.06 -12.53
N LYS A 115 2.23 6.49 -13.48
CA LYS A 115 1.24 7.24 -14.27
C LYS A 115 0.02 7.66 -13.44
N TYR A 116 -0.44 6.79 -12.54
CA TYR A 116 -1.58 7.09 -11.65
C TYR A 116 -1.21 8.13 -10.58
N GLU A 117 -0.03 8.01 -9.97
CA GLU A 117 0.49 9.02 -9.05
C GLU A 117 0.67 10.38 -9.74
N GLN A 118 1.24 10.41 -10.94
CA GLN A 118 1.42 11.65 -11.70
C GLN A 118 0.10 12.33 -12.04
N LYS A 119 -0.95 11.55 -12.37
CA LYS A 119 -2.30 12.08 -12.62
C LYS A 119 -2.93 12.65 -11.35
N GLN A 120 -2.87 11.93 -10.23
CA GLN A 120 -3.40 12.41 -8.96
C GLN A 120 -2.68 13.67 -8.45
N ILE A 121 -1.35 13.70 -8.58
CA ILE A 121 -0.54 14.87 -8.25
C ILE A 121 -0.96 16.06 -9.10
N LYS A 122 -1.15 15.87 -10.40
CA LYS A 122 -1.60 16.95 -11.31
C LYS A 122 -2.98 17.49 -10.95
N GLU A 123 -3.96 16.62 -10.71
CA GLU A 123 -5.33 17.01 -10.33
C GLU A 123 -5.39 17.68 -8.95
N ARG A 124 -4.53 17.27 -8.01
CA ARG A 124 -4.41 17.89 -6.69
C ARG A 124 -3.77 19.27 -6.80
N ILE A 125 -2.71 19.42 -7.58
CA ILE A 125 -2.07 20.71 -7.85
C ILE A 125 -3.07 21.69 -8.48
N GLU A 126 -3.88 21.23 -9.44
CA GLU A 126 -4.87 22.06 -10.11
C GLU A 126 -6.01 22.49 -9.17
N ARG A 127 -6.51 21.58 -8.33
CA ARG A 127 -7.52 21.91 -7.31
C ARG A 127 -7.01 22.92 -6.27
N VAL A 128 -5.79 22.72 -5.77
CA VAL A 128 -5.17 23.65 -4.82
C VAL A 128 -4.94 25.02 -5.46
N LYS A 129 -4.50 25.06 -6.73
CA LYS A 129 -4.34 26.31 -7.47
C LYS A 129 -5.67 27.05 -7.63
N LYS A 130 -6.74 26.35 -8.03
CA LYS A 130 -8.07 26.95 -8.19
C LYS A 130 -8.64 27.47 -6.88
N ALA A 131 -8.52 26.70 -5.79
CA ALA A 131 -8.97 27.13 -4.46
C ALA A 131 -8.20 28.35 -3.95
N ARG A 132 -6.88 28.42 -4.22
CA ARG A 132 -6.05 29.58 -3.87
C ARG A 132 -6.47 30.83 -4.65
N GLU A 133 -6.69 30.70 -5.95
CA GLU A 133 -7.17 31.81 -6.79
C GLU A 133 -8.56 32.30 -6.37
N GLU A 134 -9.46 31.39 -6.01
CA GLU A 134 -10.80 31.73 -5.52
C GLU A 134 -10.77 32.40 -4.15
N HIS A 135 -9.95 31.87 -3.22
CA HIS A 135 -9.75 32.48 -1.91
C HIS A 135 -9.14 33.89 -2.02
N GLU A 136 -8.16 34.07 -2.90
CA GLU A 136 -7.55 35.37 -3.14
C GLU A 136 -8.54 36.36 -3.78
N ARG A 137 -9.39 35.91 -4.70
CA ARG A 137 -10.49 36.74 -5.25
C ARG A 137 -11.50 37.12 -4.17
N ALA A 138 -11.91 36.18 -3.34
CA ALA A 138 -12.86 36.43 -2.24
C ALA A 138 -12.27 37.39 -1.20
N GLN A 139 -10.99 37.25 -0.85
CA GLN A 139 -10.29 38.19 0.03
C GLN A 139 -10.27 39.60 -0.56
N ARG A 140 -9.88 39.76 -1.83
CA ARG A 140 -9.91 41.06 -2.52
C ARG A 140 -11.31 41.67 -2.57
N GLU A 141 -12.35 40.85 -2.74
CA GLU A 141 -13.74 41.31 -2.74
C GLU A 141 -14.20 41.75 -1.34
N VAL A 142 -13.84 41.01 -0.30
CA VAL A 142 -14.14 41.37 1.10
C VAL A 142 -13.39 42.65 1.48
N GLU A 143 -12.12 42.81 1.11
CA GLU A 143 -11.36 44.05 1.31
C GLU A 143 -12.00 45.23 0.59
N ALA A 144 -12.47 45.04 -0.65
CA ALA A 144 -13.20 46.08 -1.40
C ALA A 144 -14.56 46.42 -0.77
N ARG A 145 -15.28 45.43 -0.24
CA ARG A 145 -16.58 45.63 0.45
C ARG A 145 -16.43 46.26 1.83
N GLN A 146 -15.36 45.96 2.57
CA GLN A 146 -15.07 46.64 3.84
C GLN A 146 -14.69 48.10 3.61
N GLN A 147 -14.07 48.42 2.47
CA GLN A 147 -13.85 49.81 2.06
C GLN A 147 -15.15 50.54 1.65
N SER A 148 -16.22 49.83 1.23
CA SER A 148 -17.49 50.43 0.79
C SER A 148 -18.65 50.36 1.81
N GLY A 149 -18.61 49.45 2.78
CA GLY A 149 -19.64 49.19 3.80
C GLY A 149 -19.69 50.17 4.97
N ALA A 150 -18.92 51.26 4.94
CA ALA A 150 -19.11 52.39 5.87
C ALA A 150 -20.37 53.22 5.55
N GLN A 151 -21.17 52.81 4.56
CA GLN A 151 -22.34 53.55 4.10
C GLN A 151 -23.54 52.61 3.98
N TYR A 152 -24.61 52.92 4.72
CA TYR A 152 -26.01 52.52 4.49
C TYR A 152 -26.60 51.34 5.29
N SER A 153 -27.28 51.68 6.41
CA SER A 153 -28.38 50.90 6.98
C SER A 153 -29.56 51.83 7.31
N SER A 154 -30.71 51.67 6.62
CA SER A 154 -32.03 52.11 7.10
C SER A 154 -33.21 51.68 6.20
N PHE A 155 -34.11 50.88 6.81
CA PHE A 155 -35.59 50.80 6.71
C PHE A 155 -36.37 49.75 5.82
N PRO A 156 -37.48 49.10 6.33
CA PRO A 156 -38.28 48.03 5.66
C PRO A 156 -39.85 48.21 5.57
N GLY A 157 -40.57 47.39 4.76
CA GLY A 157 -41.97 46.90 5.03
C GLY A 157 -43.11 46.96 3.93
N GLY A 158 -43.97 45.91 3.79
CA GLY A 158 -45.37 45.93 3.23
C GLY A 158 -45.90 44.75 2.33
N PHE A 159 -47.08 44.14 2.63
CA PHE A 159 -47.75 42.86 2.15
C PHE A 159 -48.85 43.03 0.99
N PRO A 160 -49.81 42.11 0.61
CA PRO A 160 -49.79 40.78 -0.11
C PRO A 160 -51.00 40.47 -1.12
N GLY A 161 -51.08 39.29 -1.79
CA GLY A 161 -52.38 38.65 -2.18
C GLY A 161 -52.47 37.74 -3.45
N GLY A 162 -53.10 36.52 -3.32
CA GLY A 162 -53.86 35.81 -4.39
C GLY A 162 -53.52 34.33 -4.73
N MET A 163 -54.44 33.37 -4.46
CA MET A 163 -54.47 31.96 -4.95
C MET A 163 -55.94 31.60 -5.29
N PRO A 164 -56.32 30.74 -6.28
CA PRO A 164 -56.54 29.29 -6.00
C PRO A 164 -56.51 28.28 -7.20
N GLY A 165 -56.21 26.99 -6.92
CA GLY A 165 -56.95 25.84 -7.49
C GLY A 165 -56.23 24.81 -8.39
N SER A 166 -55.96 23.59 -7.88
CA SER A 166 -56.33 22.25 -8.44
C SER A 166 -55.47 21.08 -7.89
N PHE A 167 -56.11 20.17 -7.13
CA PHE A 167 -55.68 18.79 -6.86
C PHE A 167 -56.86 17.88 -7.26
N PRO A 168 -56.63 16.70 -7.87
CA PRO A 168 -57.01 15.47 -7.13
C PRO A 168 -56.24 14.18 -7.52
N GLY A 169 -56.15 13.24 -6.57
CA GLY A 169 -55.82 11.81 -6.75
C GLY A 169 -54.42 11.44 -6.26
N GLY A 170 -54.17 10.41 -5.44
CA GLY A 170 -54.96 9.32 -4.86
C GLY A 170 -53.93 8.28 -4.37
N MET A 171 -54.00 7.84 -3.11
CA MET A 171 -53.12 6.82 -2.53
C MET A 171 -53.78 5.45 -2.66
N PRO A 172 -53.12 4.41 -3.23
CA PRO A 172 -52.93 3.16 -2.47
C PRO A 172 -51.77 2.22 -2.92
N GLY A 173 -51.00 1.71 -1.93
CA GLY A 173 -50.62 0.28 -1.80
C GLY A 173 -49.55 -0.37 -2.68
N MET A 174 -48.37 -0.64 -2.11
CA MET A 174 -47.58 -1.89 -2.24
C MET A 174 -46.37 -1.76 -1.29
N GLY A 175 -46.14 -2.56 -0.26
CA GLY A 175 -46.24 -4.01 -0.26
C GLY A 175 -44.95 -4.58 -0.85
N GLY A 176 -43.87 -4.57 -0.08
CA GLY A 176 -42.56 -5.04 -0.55
C GLY A 176 -41.54 -5.07 0.57
N GLY A 177 -41.65 -6.08 1.45
CA GLY A 177 -40.58 -6.43 2.36
C GLY A 177 -39.30 -6.70 1.56
N MET A 178 -38.22 -6.03 1.93
CA MET A 178 -36.91 -6.24 1.31
C MET A 178 -36.36 -7.59 1.82
N PRO A 179 -36.18 -8.60 0.95
CA PRO A 179 -35.67 -9.89 1.34
C PRO A 179 -34.15 -9.79 1.46
N GLY A 180 -33.60 -10.08 2.65
CA GLY A 180 -32.16 -10.21 2.81
C GLY A 180 -31.58 -9.98 4.20
N MET A 181 -32.35 -9.49 5.18
CA MET A 181 -31.81 -9.18 6.52
C MET A 181 -32.39 -10.06 7.64
N ALA A 182 -32.75 -11.30 7.30
CA ALA A 182 -33.01 -12.36 8.26
C ALA A 182 -31.72 -13.14 8.49
N GLY A 183 -30.92 -12.74 9.48
CA GLY A 183 -29.66 -13.43 9.76
C GLY A 183 -28.80 -12.92 10.93
N MET A 184 -29.17 -11.87 11.66
CA MET A 184 -28.44 -11.50 12.88
C MET A 184 -29.40 -11.22 14.05
N PRO A 185 -29.42 -12.09 15.08
CA PRO A 185 -30.05 -11.77 16.36
C PRO A 185 -29.24 -10.65 17.06
N GLY A 186 -29.91 -9.69 17.70
CA GLY A 186 -29.29 -8.78 18.69
C GLY A 186 -29.13 -7.30 18.33
N LEU A 187 -29.40 -6.87 17.08
CA LEU A 187 -29.18 -5.48 16.67
C LEU A 187 -30.14 -4.46 17.32
N ASN A 188 -31.40 -4.84 17.59
CA ASN A 188 -32.38 -3.96 18.23
C ASN A 188 -32.13 -3.77 19.74
N GLU A 189 -31.54 -4.75 20.41
CA GLU A 189 -31.22 -4.67 21.85
C GLU A 189 -29.99 -3.77 22.09
N ILE A 190 -28.99 -3.85 21.21
CA ILE A 190 -27.77 -3.04 21.28
C ILE A 190 -28.05 -1.54 21.07
N LEU A 191 -28.99 -1.18 20.18
CA LEU A 191 -29.30 0.22 19.86
C LEU A 191 -30.20 0.92 20.89
N SER A 192 -30.74 0.17 21.85
CA SER A 192 -31.63 0.70 22.91
C SER A 192 -30.89 0.90 24.24
N ASP A 193 -29.62 0.51 24.33
CA ASP A 193 -28.81 0.60 25.53
C ASP A 193 -28.25 2.04 25.71
N PRO A 194 -28.53 2.72 26.84
CA PRO A 194 -28.01 4.06 27.14
C PRO A 194 -26.48 4.17 27.08
N GLU A 195 -25.76 3.09 27.42
CA GLU A 195 -24.30 3.07 27.39
C GLU A 195 -23.74 2.92 25.97
N VAL A 196 -24.44 2.20 25.09
CA VAL A 196 -24.10 2.13 23.67
C VAL A 196 -24.32 3.47 23.00
N LEU A 197 -25.42 4.17 23.34
CA LEU A 197 -25.67 5.51 22.84
C LEU A 197 -24.60 6.51 23.31
N ALA A 198 -24.12 6.40 24.55
CA ALA A 198 -23.03 7.24 25.06
C ALA A 198 -21.68 6.91 24.37
N ALA A 199 -21.39 5.63 24.13
CA ALA A 199 -20.19 5.22 23.41
C ALA A 199 -20.19 5.67 21.93
N MET A 200 -21.36 5.77 21.30
CA MET A 200 -21.52 6.33 19.95
C MET A 200 -21.42 7.86 19.89
N GLN A 201 -21.48 8.55 21.03
CA GLN A 201 -21.23 10.00 21.10
C GLN A 201 -19.74 10.32 21.25
N ASP A 202 -18.89 9.33 21.52
CA ASP A 202 -17.44 9.50 21.58
C ASP A 202 -16.88 9.72 20.16
N PRO A 203 -16.26 10.88 19.89
CA PRO A 203 -15.71 11.20 18.57
C PRO A 203 -14.68 10.17 18.09
N GLU A 204 -13.92 9.55 19.00
CA GLU A 204 -12.91 8.56 18.63
C GLU A 204 -13.55 7.24 18.20
N VAL A 205 -14.68 6.88 18.83
CA VAL A 205 -15.44 5.66 18.49
C VAL A 205 -16.11 5.79 17.14
N MET A 206 -16.70 6.94 16.85
CA MET A 206 -17.33 7.21 15.55
C MET A 206 -16.33 7.21 14.41
N VAL A 207 -15.15 7.81 14.61
CA VAL A 207 -14.08 7.81 13.60
C VAL A 207 -13.58 6.39 13.34
N ALA A 208 -13.39 5.58 14.38
CA ALA A 208 -12.96 4.20 14.21
C ALA A 208 -14.03 3.33 13.53
N PHE A 209 -15.30 3.50 13.85
CA PHE A 209 -16.39 2.77 13.20
C PHE A 209 -16.55 3.18 11.73
N GLN A 210 -16.38 4.47 11.43
CA GLN A 210 -16.42 5.00 10.08
C GLN A 210 -15.25 4.49 9.23
N ASP A 211 -14.04 4.40 9.81
CA ASP A 211 -12.85 3.87 9.13
C ASP A 211 -13.02 2.37 8.79
N VAL A 212 -13.57 1.59 9.73
CA VAL A 212 -13.90 0.17 9.49
C VAL A 212 -15.02 0.00 8.47
N ALA A 213 -16.06 0.82 8.54
CA ALA A 213 -17.20 0.75 7.61
C ALA A 213 -16.80 1.13 6.18
N GLN A 214 -15.87 2.09 6.02
CA GLN A 214 -15.38 2.50 4.70
C GLN A 214 -14.30 1.57 4.17
N ASN A 215 -13.55 0.88 5.03
CA ASN A 215 -12.49 -0.02 4.60
C ASN A 215 -12.27 -1.20 5.57
N PRO A 216 -13.09 -2.26 5.47
CA PRO A 216 -13.04 -3.40 6.39
C PRO A 216 -11.71 -4.17 6.37
N ALA A 217 -10.90 -4.00 5.32
CA ALA A 217 -9.59 -4.63 5.17
C ALA A 217 -8.45 -3.82 5.82
N ASN A 218 -8.71 -2.57 6.23
CA ASN A 218 -7.70 -1.66 6.78
C ASN A 218 -7.83 -1.49 8.30
N ILE A 219 -8.13 -2.58 8.99
CA ILE A 219 -8.19 -2.61 10.45
C ILE A 219 -6.77 -2.40 11.00
N ASN A 220 -6.50 -1.18 11.48
CA ASN A 220 -5.21 -0.84 12.05
C ASN A 220 -5.14 -1.20 13.55
N PRO A 221 -3.93 -1.23 14.16
CA PRO A 221 -3.78 -1.59 15.57
C PRO A 221 -4.54 -0.67 16.55
N LYS A 222 -4.79 0.60 16.19
CA LYS A 222 -5.57 1.53 17.03
C LYS A 222 -7.05 1.15 17.05
N VAL A 223 -7.59 0.80 15.88
CA VAL A 223 -8.96 0.32 15.71
C VAL A 223 -9.13 -1.04 16.38
N MET A 224 -8.17 -1.96 16.25
CA MET A 224 -8.16 -3.23 17.00
C MET A 224 -8.15 -3.02 18.51
N ASN A 225 -7.35 -2.08 19.01
CA ASN A 225 -7.32 -1.75 20.44
C ASN A 225 -8.64 -1.14 20.92
N LEU A 226 -9.31 -0.33 20.09
CA LEU A 226 -10.61 0.22 20.42
C LEU A 226 -11.69 -0.86 20.40
N ILE A 227 -11.74 -1.71 19.37
CA ILE A 227 -12.64 -2.86 19.29
C ILE A 227 -12.40 -3.82 20.46
N SER A 228 -11.14 -4.04 20.86
CA SER A 228 -10.79 -4.87 22.03
C SER A 228 -11.19 -4.23 23.35
N LYS A 229 -11.10 -2.89 23.47
CA LYS A 229 -11.59 -2.18 24.66
C LYS A 229 -13.12 -2.21 24.75
N LEU A 230 -13.80 -2.04 23.61
CA LEU A 230 -15.25 -2.17 23.52
C LEU A 230 -15.67 -3.61 23.81
N SER A 231 -15.04 -4.61 23.19
CA SER A 231 -15.35 -6.03 23.42
C SER A 231 -14.99 -6.51 24.82
N ALA A 232 -13.96 -5.96 25.48
CA ALA A 232 -13.69 -6.26 26.89
C ALA A 232 -14.72 -5.60 27.83
N LYS A 233 -15.31 -4.47 27.43
CA LYS A 233 -16.33 -3.75 28.20
C LYS A 233 -17.75 -4.29 27.98
N PHE A 234 -18.02 -4.86 26.80
CA PHE A 234 -19.32 -5.43 26.39
C PHE A 234 -19.35 -6.97 26.34
N GLY A 235 -18.20 -7.64 26.27
CA GLY A 235 -18.04 -9.10 26.23
C GLY A 235 -17.58 -9.70 27.56
N GLY A 236 -17.71 -8.93 28.65
CA GLY A 236 -17.36 -9.31 30.01
C GLY A 236 -18.55 -9.31 30.96
N GLN A 237 -19.62 -10.03 30.62
CA GLN A 237 -20.53 -10.67 31.59
C GLN A 237 -21.18 -11.90 30.94
N ALA A 238 -20.55 -13.05 31.19
CA ALA A 238 -21.24 -14.31 31.47
C ALA A 238 -20.63 -14.83 32.78
#